data_AF-A0A7J2YN39-F1
#
_entry.id   AF-A0A7J2YN39-F1
#
_cell.length_a   1.000
_cell.length_b   1.000
_cell.length_c   1.000
_cell.angle_alpha   90.00
_cell.angle_beta   90.00
_cell.angle_gamma   90.00
#
_symmetry.space_group_name_H-M   'P 1'
#
loop_
_entity.id
_entity.type
_entity.pdbx_description
1 polymer ?
#
loop_
_entity_poly.entity_id
_entity_poly.type
_entity_poly.pdbx_seq_one_letter_code
_entity_poly.pdbx_strand_id
1 'polypeptide(L)'
;QTLSVIAFSQGPGLGPCLRTGATVARALASYLDIPLVGVNHCIAHLEIGKLKTGAKDPITLYVSGGNTIVSAFDSGRYRVFGETLDIALGNCLDVFAREAGLRQKLGMPFGAIVEKLATKGRKLISLPYTVKGMDMSFSGLLTAVVNLLKKGEYKMEDLCYSLQETAFSMVSEVTERALAHTEKREVLLTGGVAANKRLQSMVKSIAEEHDAEFCVVPSEFAIDNGAMIAWAGVLAYTHGVVTPVEKSFVRLRWRLEEVEVPWIK
;
A
#
# COMPACT_ATOMS: atom_id res chain seq x y z
N GLN A 1 15.67 2.80 -32.30
CA GLN A 1 14.73 2.30 -31.27
C GLN A 1 14.56 3.38 -30.20
N THR A 2 13.34 3.59 -29.68
CA THR A 2 13.02 4.62 -28.67
C THR A 2 13.00 4.09 -27.22
N LEU A 3 13.07 2.77 -27.03
CA LEU A 3 13.05 2.13 -25.71
C LEU A 3 14.48 1.77 -25.28
N SER A 4 14.91 2.21 -24.10
CA SER A 4 16.29 2.03 -23.61
C SER A 4 16.44 1.01 -22.49
N VAL A 5 15.36 0.67 -21.79
CA VAL A 5 15.37 -0.26 -20.66
C VAL A 5 14.00 -0.91 -20.50
N ILE A 6 13.98 -2.18 -20.06
CA ILE A 6 12.77 -2.87 -19.63
C ILE A 6 12.81 -3.08 -18.13
N ALA A 7 11.78 -2.59 -17.45
CA ALA A 7 11.59 -2.81 -16.03
C ALA A 7 10.43 -3.79 -15.79
N PHE A 8 10.54 -4.63 -14.77
CA PHE A 8 9.46 -5.53 -14.38
C PHE A 8 9.36 -5.66 -12.86
N SER A 9 8.15 -5.92 -12.36
CA SER A 9 7.95 -6.24 -10.94
C SER A 9 8.53 -7.62 -10.65
N GLN A 10 9.66 -7.65 -9.95
CA GLN A 10 10.33 -8.91 -9.57
C GLN A 10 9.78 -9.45 -8.24
N GLY A 11 9.11 -8.60 -7.46
CA GLY A 11 8.38 -8.96 -6.23
C GLY A 11 8.28 -7.80 -5.25
N PRO A 12 7.67 -7.98 -4.06
CA PRO A 12 6.96 -9.21 -3.64
C PRO A 12 5.64 -9.39 -4.39
N GLY A 13 5.04 -10.58 -4.30
CA GLY A 13 3.76 -10.86 -4.95
C GLY A 13 3.46 -12.34 -5.20
N LEU A 14 2.34 -12.59 -5.88
CA LEU A 14 1.88 -13.95 -6.20
C LEU A 14 2.80 -14.63 -7.23
N GLY A 15 3.36 -15.77 -6.85
CA GLY A 15 4.34 -16.52 -7.66
C GLY A 15 3.93 -16.73 -9.12
N PRO A 16 2.70 -17.24 -9.43
CA PRO A 16 2.26 -17.40 -10.80
C PRO A 16 2.23 -16.09 -11.60
N CYS A 17 1.70 -15.02 -11.02
CA CYS A 17 1.62 -13.70 -11.66
C CYS A 17 3.01 -13.12 -11.94
N LEU A 18 3.92 -13.19 -10.96
CA LEU A 18 5.30 -12.74 -11.10
C LEU A 18 6.04 -13.51 -12.20
N ARG A 19 5.85 -14.84 -12.27
CA ARG A 19 6.50 -15.67 -13.32
C ARG A 19 6.04 -15.29 -14.72
N THR A 20 4.76 -15.00 -14.90
CA THR A 20 4.23 -14.52 -16.19
C THR A 20 4.87 -13.19 -16.58
N GLY A 21 4.85 -12.20 -15.69
CA GLY A 21 5.47 -10.88 -15.93
C GLY A 21 6.97 -10.96 -16.23
N ALA A 22 7.72 -11.72 -15.42
CA ALA A 22 9.16 -11.91 -15.61
C ALA A 22 9.50 -12.64 -16.92
N THR A 23 8.65 -13.55 -17.39
CA THR A 23 8.88 -14.26 -18.65
C THR A 23 8.70 -13.33 -19.85
N VAL A 24 7.64 -12.52 -19.85
CA VAL A 24 7.42 -11.50 -20.89
C VAL A 24 8.55 -10.47 -20.90
N ALA A 25 8.94 -9.97 -19.72
CA ALA A 25 10.00 -8.97 -19.61
C ALA A 25 11.36 -9.48 -20.12
N ARG A 26 11.74 -10.71 -19.75
CA ARG A 26 12.96 -11.36 -20.26
C ARG A 26 12.91 -11.56 -21.78
N ALA A 27 11.78 -12.06 -22.30
CA ALA A 27 11.63 -12.28 -23.74
C ALA A 27 11.77 -10.96 -24.53
N LEU A 28 11.15 -9.88 -24.06
CA LEU A 28 11.27 -8.56 -24.69
C LEU A 28 12.69 -8.00 -24.58
N ALA A 29 13.35 -8.15 -23.43
CA ALA A 29 14.70 -7.63 -23.21
C ALA A 29 15.71 -8.35 -24.12
N SER A 30 15.62 -9.68 -24.21
CA SER A 30 16.46 -10.49 -25.10
C SER A 30 16.15 -10.25 -26.58
N TYR A 31 14.89 -10.06 -26.97
CA TYR A 31 14.52 -9.82 -28.36
C TYR A 31 14.95 -8.43 -28.86
N LEU A 32 14.84 -7.41 -28.01
CA LEU A 32 15.19 -6.03 -28.35
C LEU A 32 16.66 -5.70 -28.08
N ASP A 33 17.40 -6.61 -27.45
CA ASP A 33 18.78 -6.44 -26.98
C ASP A 33 18.95 -5.20 -26.08
N ILE A 34 18.05 -5.05 -25.10
CA ILE A 34 18.06 -3.93 -24.15
C ILE A 34 18.14 -4.39 -22.70
N PRO A 35 18.75 -3.58 -21.81
CA PRO A 35 18.88 -3.92 -20.39
C PRO A 35 17.55 -4.23 -19.70
N LEU A 36 17.61 -5.21 -18.79
CA LEU A 36 16.50 -5.61 -17.93
C LEU A 36 16.75 -5.11 -16.50
N VAL A 37 15.72 -4.59 -15.84
CA VAL A 37 15.78 -4.14 -14.44
C VAL A 37 14.65 -4.78 -13.65
N GLY A 38 15.01 -5.54 -12.62
CA GLY A 38 14.07 -6.06 -11.63
C GLY A 38 13.75 -4.99 -10.59
N VAL A 39 12.46 -4.73 -10.39
CA VAL A 39 11.96 -3.67 -9.51
C VAL A 39 11.18 -4.26 -8.35
N ASN A 40 11.41 -3.71 -7.15
CA ASN A 40 10.60 -4.04 -5.98
C ASN A 40 9.26 -3.30 -6.07
N HIS A 41 8.16 -4.05 -6.02
CA HIS A 41 6.80 -3.56 -6.13
C HIS A 41 6.45 -2.49 -5.10
N CYS A 42 6.89 -2.68 -3.85
CA CYS A 42 6.59 -1.72 -2.78
C CYS A 42 7.36 -0.42 -3.03
N ILE A 43 8.66 -0.49 -3.34
CA ILE A 43 9.45 0.71 -3.66
C ILE A 43 8.87 1.47 -4.85
N ALA A 44 8.36 0.77 -5.86
CA ALA A 44 7.71 1.42 -6.99
C ALA A 44 6.52 2.29 -6.56
N HIS A 45 5.70 1.83 -5.62
CA HIS A 45 4.60 2.62 -5.01
C HIS A 45 5.08 3.85 -4.24
N LEU A 46 6.22 3.74 -3.54
CA LEU A 46 6.83 4.87 -2.82
C LEU A 46 7.38 5.90 -3.82
N GLU A 47 8.19 5.48 -4.79
CA GLU A 47 8.88 6.36 -5.73
C GLU A 47 7.95 7.07 -6.71
N ILE A 48 6.89 6.40 -7.18
CA ILE A 48 5.88 7.07 -8.02
C ILE A 48 5.11 8.11 -7.21
N GLY A 49 4.89 7.84 -5.92
CA GLY A 49 4.25 8.78 -5.01
C GLY A 49 5.09 10.04 -4.85
N LYS A 50 6.38 9.89 -4.54
CA LYS A 50 7.35 11.00 -4.47
C LYS A 50 7.37 11.82 -5.76
N LEU A 51 7.40 11.17 -6.93
CA LEU A 51 7.38 11.87 -8.22
C LEU A 51 6.11 12.70 -8.42
N LYS A 52 4.94 12.16 -8.03
CA LYS A 52 3.64 12.78 -8.32
C LYS A 52 3.20 13.82 -7.30
N THR A 53 3.63 13.68 -6.05
CA THR A 53 3.30 14.63 -4.99
C THR A 53 4.40 15.67 -4.76
N GLY A 54 5.63 15.41 -5.24
CA GLY A 54 6.78 16.27 -4.95
C GLY A 54 7.41 16.03 -3.58
N ALA A 55 6.92 15.03 -2.83
CA ALA A 55 7.48 14.64 -1.53
C ALA A 55 8.93 14.18 -1.69
N LYS A 56 9.81 14.65 -0.80
CA LYS A 56 11.25 14.39 -0.86
C LYS A 56 11.65 13.22 0.03
N ASP A 57 11.20 13.25 1.27
CA ASP A 57 11.58 12.27 2.30
C ASP A 57 10.40 12.00 3.26
N PRO A 58 9.30 11.42 2.75
CA PRO A 58 8.12 11.19 3.55
C PRO A 58 8.21 9.89 4.36
N ILE A 59 7.51 9.89 5.50
CA ILE A 59 6.98 8.63 6.01
C ILE A 59 5.83 8.19 5.11
N THR A 60 5.89 6.98 4.59
CA THR A 60 4.92 6.45 3.65
C THR A 60 4.03 5.40 4.30
N LEU A 61 2.74 5.66 4.32
CA LEU A 61 1.69 4.69 4.62
C LEU A 61 1.22 4.06 3.31
N TYR A 62 1.60 2.81 3.08
CA TYR A 62 1.18 2.03 1.91
C TYR A 62 0.09 1.03 2.28
N VAL A 63 -1.13 1.29 1.80
CA VAL A 63 -2.34 0.51 2.08
C VAL A 63 -3.00 0.03 0.80
N SER A 64 -2.83 -1.26 0.49
CA SER A 64 -3.44 -1.94 -0.65
C SER A 64 -4.27 -3.14 -0.22
N GLY A 65 -4.83 -3.86 -1.20
CA GLY A 65 -5.48 -5.15 -0.96
C GLY A 65 -4.53 -6.20 -0.38
N GLY A 66 -3.23 -6.13 -0.69
CA GLY A 66 -2.23 -7.11 -0.26
C GLY A 66 -1.27 -6.63 0.82
N ASN A 67 -1.13 -5.30 1.00
CA ASN A 67 -0.10 -4.72 1.86
C ASN A 67 -0.70 -3.67 2.80
N THR A 68 -0.18 -3.60 4.01
CA THR A 68 -0.42 -2.50 4.95
C THR A 68 0.88 -2.31 5.71
N ILE A 69 1.66 -1.32 5.27
CA ILE A 69 2.99 -1.03 5.81
C ILE A 69 3.16 0.47 6.03
N VAL A 70 3.87 0.82 7.10
CA VAL A 70 4.39 2.15 7.38
C VAL A 70 5.90 2.08 7.25
N SER A 71 6.45 2.88 6.35
CA SER A 71 7.86 2.81 5.97
C SER A 71 8.45 4.19 5.75
N ALA A 72 9.75 4.35 5.99
CA ALA A 72 10.47 5.57 5.66
C ALA A 72 11.90 5.23 5.23
N PHE A 73 12.57 6.16 4.55
CA PHE A 73 13.98 6.03 4.27
C PHE A 73 14.80 6.44 5.49
N ASP A 74 15.60 5.51 6.02
CA ASP A 74 16.43 5.74 7.19
C ASP A 74 17.74 4.94 7.10
N SER A 75 18.85 5.61 7.40
CA SER A 75 20.19 5.03 7.43
C SER A 75 20.57 4.31 6.13
N GLY A 76 20.30 4.92 4.97
CA GLY A 76 20.72 4.44 3.66
C GLY A 76 19.83 3.36 3.02
N ARG A 77 18.68 3.02 3.62
CA ARG A 77 17.71 2.07 3.07
C ARG A 77 16.28 2.41 3.49
N TYR A 78 15.30 1.90 2.74
CA TYR A 78 13.92 1.91 3.22
C TYR A 78 13.75 0.91 4.36
N ARG A 79 13.12 1.35 5.45
CA ARG A 79 12.81 0.53 6.63
C ARG A 79 11.31 0.46 6.84
N VAL A 80 10.85 -0.68 7.35
CA VAL A 80 9.45 -0.86 7.76
C VAL A 80 9.38 -0.58 9.26
N PHE A 81 8.66 0.47 9.63
CA PHE A 81 8.46 0.84 11.04
C PHE A 81 7.25 0.14 11.63
N GLY A 82 6.25 -0.17 10.81
CA GLY A 82 5.07 -0.90 11.24
C GLY A 82 4.46 -1.68 10.09
N GLU A 83 4.02 -2.92 10.35
CA GLU A 83 3.31 -3.73 9.36
C GLU A 83 2.10 -4.44 9.95
N THR A 84 1.22 -4.94 9.07
CA THR A 84 0.19 -5.89 9.50
C THR A 84 0.82 -7.24 9.84
N LEU A 85 0.41 -7.82 10.96
CA LEU A 85 0.84 -9.14 11.41
C LEU A 85 0.07 -10.28 10.74
N ASP A 86 -1.04 -9.97 10.05
CA ASP A 86 -1.94 -10.97 9.48
C ASP A 86 -2.41 -10.65 8.06
N ILE A 87 -3.53 -9.94 7.91
CA ILE A 87 -4.13 -9.58 6.62
C ILE A 87 -3.97 -8.09 6.39
N ALA A 88 -3.88 -7.66 5.13
CA ALA A 88 -3.89 -6.24 4.81
C ALA A 88 -5.27 -5.60 5.07
N LEU A 89 -5.27 -4.31 5.35
CA LEU A 89 -6.47 -3.50 5.54
C LEU A 89 -7.42 -3.60 4.34
N GLY A 90 -6.88 -3.53 3.11
CA GLY A 90 -7.69 -3.67 1.91
C GLY A 90 -8.38 -5.05 1.83
N ASN A 91 -7.67 -6.13 2.13
CA ASN A 91 -8.28 -7.46 2.20
C ASN A 91 -9.33 -7.57 3.31
N CYS A 92 -9.12 -6.95 4.47
CA CYS A 92 -10.11 -6.90 5.54
C CYS A 92 -11.43 -6.27 5.04
N LEU A 93 -11.35 -5.14 4.34
CA LEU A 93 -12.51 -4.47 3.76
C LEU A 93 -13.18 -5.32 2.66
N ASP A 94 -12.38 -5.95 1.80
CA ASP A 94 -12.88 -6.79 0.69
C ASP A 94 -13.57 -8.06 1.19
N VAL A 95 -13.04 -8.73 2.22
CA VAL A 95 -13.66 -9.91 2.83
C VAL A 95 -14.95 -9.52 3.55
N PHE A 96 -14.93 -8.44 4.33
CA PHE A 96 -16.14 -7.95 4.98
C PHE A 96 -17.24 -7.64 3.96
N ALA A 97 -16.90 -6.93 2.88
CA ALA A 97 -17.88 -6.58 1.85
C ALA A 97 -18.49 -7.82 1.17
N ARG A 98 -17.69 -8.86 0.95
CA ARG A 98 -18.18 -10.15 0.41
C ARG A 98 -19.11 -10.87 1.38
N GLU A 99 -18.75 -10.94 2.67
CA GLU A 99 -19.61 -11.54 3.71
C GLU A 99 -20.91 -10.75 3.91
N ALA A 100 -20.87 -9.43 3.73
CA ALA A 100 -22.03 -8.54 3.72
C ALA A 100 -22.97 -8.71 2.50
N GLY A 101 -22.62 -9.61 1.56
CA GLY A 101 -23.40 -9.83 0.34
C GLY A 101 -23.31 -8.67 -0.65
N LEU A 102 -22.35 -7.75 -0.47
CA LEU A 102 -22.13 -6.64 -1.40
C LEU A 102 -21.52 -7.19 -2.69
N ARG A 103 -21.99 -6.68 -3.82
CA ARG A 103 -21.48 -7.05 -5.14
C ARG A 103 -20.65 -5.90 -5.71
N GLN A 104 -19.46 -6.23 -6.19
CA GLN A 104 -18.63 -5.27 -6.90
C GLN A 104 -19.35 -4.84 -8.18
N LYS A 105 -19.47 -3.53 -8.38
CA LYS A 105 -19.96 -2.94 -9.63
C LYS A 105 -18.77 -2.40 -10.40
N LEU A 106 -18.87 -2.37 -11.73
CA LEU A 106 -17.81 -1.81 -12.57
C LEU A 106 -17.50 -0.36 -12.13
N GLY A 107 -16.24 -0.09 -11.81
CA GLY A 107 -15.79 1.21 -11.32
C GLY A 107 -15.99 1.49 -9.82
N MET A 108 -16.54 0.54 -9.04
CA MET A 108 -16.73 0.71 -7.60
C MET A 108 -16.11 -0.47 -6.83
N PRO A 109 -14.85 -0.34 -6.36
CA PRO A 109 -14.22 -1.37 -5.54
C PRO A 109 -14.94 -1.52 -4.20
N PHE A 110 -14.79 -2.69 -3.55
CA PHE A 110 -15.48 -2.97 -2.28
C PHE A 110 -15.20 -1.91 -1.22
N GLY A 111 -13.95 -1.44 -1.08
CA GLY A 111 -13.60 -0.35 -0.17
C GLY A 111 -14.45 0.92 -0.36
N ALA A 112 -14.77 1.30 -1.60
CA ALA A 112 -15.61 2.46 -1.90
C ALA A 112 -17.09 2.21 -1.58
N ILE A 113 -17.57 0.96 -1.73
CA ILE A 113 -18.93 0.59 -1.31
C ILE A 113 -19.06 0.68 0.21
N VAL A 114 -18.08 0.13 0.94
CA VAL A 114 -18.03 0.18 2.41
C VAL A 114 -17.98 1.63 2.89
N GLU A 115 -17.18 2.49 2.25
CA GLU A 115 -17.12 3.93 2.54
C GLU A 115 -18.47 4.61 2.34
N LYS A 116 -19.13 4.37 1.22
CA LYS A 116 -20.45 4.95 0.96
C LYS A 116 -21.49 4.53 1.99
N LEU A 117 -21.45 3.28 2.47
CA LEU A 117 -22.34 2.82 3.52
C LEU A 117 -21.97 3.40 4.89
N ALA A 118 -20.67 3.52 5.18
CA ALA A 118 -20.16 4.10 6.42
C ALA A 118 -20.63 5.55 6.62
N THR A 119 -20.75 6.36 5.56
CA THR A 119 -21.28 7.74 5.67
C THR A 119 -22.71 7.84 6.23
N LYS A 120 -23.47 6.75 6.18
CA LYS A 120 -24.84 6.68 6.70
C LYS A 120 -24.91 6.09 8.11
N GLY A 121 -23.81 5.52 8.60
CA GLY A 121 -23.71 5.00 9.96
C GLY A 121 -23.76 6.13 10.96
N ARG A 122 -24.38 5.88 12.11
CA ARG A 122 -24.51 6.85 13.21
C ARG A 122 -24.02 6.29 14.55
N LYS A 123 -23.99 4.97 14.69
CA LYS A 123 -23.63 4.30 15.93
C LYS A 123 -22.24 3.67 15.81
N LEU A 124 -21.33 4.08 16.68
CA LEU A 124 -20.05 3.39 16.86
C LEU A 124 -20.29 2.12 17.69
N ILE A 125 -19.95 0.99 17.10
CA ILE A 125 -20.04 -0.34 17.72
C ILE A 125 -18.65 -0.72 18.22
N SER A 126 -18.56 -1.20 19.45
CA SER A 126 -17.30 -1.63 20.04
C SER A 126 -16.75 -2.83 19.26
N LEU A 127 -15.63 -2.62 18.59
CA LEU A 127 -14.88 -3.63 17.85
C LEU A 127 -13.47 -3.76 18.46
N PRO A 128 -12.80 -4.92 18.31
CA PRO A 128 -11.49 -5.12 18.91
C PRO A 128 -10.43 -4.22 18.23
N TYR A 129 -9.76 -3.42 19.04
CA TYR A 129 -8.68 -2.53 18.61
C TYR A 129 -7.33 -3.18 18.91
N THR A 130 -6.60 -3.63 17.87
CA THR A 130 -5.42 -4.49 18.05
C THR A 130 -4.16 -3.88 17.45
N VAL A 131 -3.52 -2.97 18.20
CA VAL A 131 -2.20 -2.42 17.89
C VAL A 131 -1.18 -2.96 18.90
N LYS A 132 -0.04 -3.45 18.42
CA LYS A 132 1.05 -4.02 19.22
C LYS A 132 2.34 -3.28 18.88
N GLY A 133 2.69 -2.27 19.67
CA GLY A 133 3.83 -1.41 19.37
C GLY A 133 3.58 -0.61 18.10
N MET A 134 4.33 -0.84 17.03
CA MET A 134 4.08 -0.25 15.71
C MET A 134 3.41 -1.23 14.74
N ASP A 135 3.03 -2.42 15.17
CA ASP A 135 2.34 -3.39 14.33
C ASP A 135 0.85 -3.46 14.61
N MET A 136 0.09 -4.00 13.65
CA MET A 136 -1.38 -4.06 13.71
C MET A 136 -1.90 -5.43 13.25
N SER A 137 -3.10 -5.80 13.68
CA SER A 137 -3.76 -7.06 13.28
C SER A 137 -5.24 -6.85 13.02
N PHE A 138 -5.71 -7.27 11.84
CA PHE A 138 -7.07 -7.04 11.37
C PHE A 138 -7.95 -8.29 11.37
N SER A 139 -7.41 -9.50 11.55
CA SER A 139 -8.21 -10.73 11.52
C SER A 139 -9.23 -10.80 12.65
N GLY A 140 -8.84 -10.35 13.85
CA GLY A 140 -9.74 -10.27 15.00
C GLY A 140 -10.88 -9.26 14.78
N LEU A 141 -10.54 -8.10 14.20
CA LEU A 141 -11.49 -7.07 13.81
C LEU A 141 -12.49 -7.59 12.76
N LEU A 142 -12.00 -8.22 11.70
CA LEU A 142 -12.81 -8.82 10.65
C LEU A 142 -13.77 -9.89 11.21
N THR A 143 -13.25 -10.79 12.04
CA THR A 143 -14.07 -11.86 12.64
C THR A 143 -15.17 -11.29 13.52
N ALA A 144 -14.85 -10.29 14.35
CA ALA A 144 -15.82 -9.64 15.22
C ALA A 144 -16.94 -8.96 14.42
N VAL A 145 -16.61 -8.16 13.41
CA VAL A 145 -17.62 -7.45 12.62
C VAL A 145 -18.48 -8.40 11.78
N VAL A 146 -17.90 -9.48 11.23
CA VAL A 146 -18.66 -10.50 10.47
C VAL A 146 -19.60 -11.27 11.39
N ASN A 147 -19.21 -11.55 12.63
CA ASN A 147 -20.10 -12.20 13.59
C ASN A 147 -21.29 -11.30 13.96
N LEU A 148 -21.07 -10.01 14.16
CA LEU A 148 -22.15 -9.04 14.42
C LEU A 148 -23.08 -8.90 13.22
N LEU A 149 -22.52 -8.90 12.01
CA LEU A 149 -23.29 -8.94 10.76
C LEU A 149 -24.20 -10.17 10.70
N LYS A 150 -23.67 -11.37 11.00
CA LYS A 150 -24.44 -12.64 10.96
C LYS A 150 -25.54 -12.69 12.02
N LYS A 151 -25.33 -12.06 13.18
CA LYS A 151 -26.35 -11.93 14.23
C LYS A 151 -27.50 -11.00 13.85
N GLY A 152 -27.28 -10.07 12.91
CA GLY A 152 -28.31 -9.12 12.46
C GLY A 152 -28.72 -8.09 13.51
N GLU A 153 -27.92 -7.89 14.57
CA GLU A 153 -28.22 -6.98 15.68
C GLU A 153 -28.04 -5.49 15.31
N TYR A 154 -27.27 -5.21 14.25
CA TYR A 154 -26.88 -3.86 13.86
C TYR A 154 -27.16 -3.61 12.38
N LYS A 155 -27.37 -2.34 12.04
CA LYS A 155 -27.50 -1.91 10.65
C LYS A 155 -26.16 -2.05 9.93
N MET A 156 -26.21 -2.39 8.64
CA MET A 156 -25.01 -2.52 7.80
C MET A 156 -24.19 -1.23 7.80
N GLU A 157 -24.87 -0.09 7.76
CA GLU A 157 -24.26 1.24 7.76
C GLU A 157 -23.44 1.49 9.03
N ASP A 158 -23.96 1.09 10.20
CA ASP A 158 -23.28 1.22 11.49
C ASP A 158 -22.07 0.27 11.59
N LEU A 159 -22.17 -0.93 11.01
CA LEU A 159 -21.05 -1.88 10.94
C LEU A 159 -19.94 -1.37 10.03
N CYS A 160 -20.28 -0.87 8.83
CA CYS A 160 -19.32 -0.24 7.91
C CYS A 160 -18.62 0.95 8.55
N TYR A 161 -19.39 1.82 9.23
CA TYR A 161 -18.87 2.96 9.96
C TYR A 161 -17.88 2.52 11.05
N SER A 162 -18.30 1.62 11.92
CA SER A 162 -17.48 1.15 13.04
C SER A 162 -16.21 0.43 12.57
N LEU A 163 -16.31 -0.36 11.50
CA LEU A 163 -15.16 -1.02 10.89
C LEU A 163 -14.14 0.00 10.37
N GLN A 164 -14.60 1.03 9.64
CA GLN A 164 -13.71 2.06 9.13
C GLN A 164 -13.07 2.87 10.24
N GLU A 165 -13.84 3.36 11.21
CA GLU A 165 -13.31 4.13 12.33
C GLU A 165 -12.26 3.31 13.11
N THR A 166 -12.55 2.05 13.42
CA THR A 166 -11.62 1.19 14.17
C THR A 166 -10.36 0.91 13.36
N ALA A 167 -10.51 0.43 12.12
CA ALA A 167 -9.37 0.03 11.30
C ALA A 167 -8.47 1.20 10.89
N PHE A 168 -9.08 2.33 10.51
CA PHE A 168 -8.32 3.52 10.13
C PHE A 168 -7.68 4.18 11.34
N SER A 169 -8.30 4.16 12.53
CA SER A 169 -7.66 4.62 13.76
C SER A 169 -6.41 3.81 14.07
N MET A 170 -6.46 2.47 13.95
CA MET A 170 -5.30 1.61 14.17
C MET A 170 -4.14 1.95 13.24
N VAL A 171 -4.42 2.13 11.95
CA VAL A 171 -3.39 2.51 10.96
C VAL A 171 -2.86 3.92 11.21
N SER A 172 -3.75 4.84 11.58
CA SER A 172 -3.42 6.24 11.87
C SER A 172 -2.52 6.33 13.10
N GLU A 173 -2.83 5.62 14.19
CA GLU A 173 -1.99 5.53 15.39
C GLU A 173 -0.60 4.99 15.10
N VAL A 174 -0.48 3.93 14.29
CA VAL A 174 0.84 3.40 13.90
C VAL A 174 1.61 4.41 13.06
N THR A 175 0.91 5.10 12.15
CA THR A 175 1.52 6.15 11.30
C THR A 175 2.02 7.30 12.16
N GLU A 176 1.25 7.74 13.15
CA GLU A 176 1.64 8.77 14.10
C GLU A 176 2.86 8.35 14.94
N ARG A 177 2.87 7.12 15.48
CA ARG A 177 4.00 6.59 16.24
C ARG A 177 5.29 6.60 15.43
N ALA A 178 5.20 6.18 14.17
CA ALA A 178 6.35 6.13 13.29
C ALA A 178 6.77 7.54 12.81
N LEU A 179 5.82 8.47 12.62
CA LEU A 179 6.09 9.87 12.32
C LEU A 179 6.87 10.52 13.48
N ALA A 180 6.38 10.37 14.71
CA ALA A 180 7.06 10.85 15.91
C ALA A 180 8.44 10.23 16.12
N HIS A 181 8.61 8.94 15.78
CA HIS A 181 9.90 8.26 15.90
C HIS A 181 10.94 8.70 14.86
N THR A 182 10.49 9.05 13.66
CA THR A 182 11.38 9.38 12.53
C THR A 182 11.59 10.88 12.33
N GLU A 183 10.78 11.72 12.99
CA GLU A 183 10.80 13.18 12.90
C GLU A 183 10.73 13.71 11.45
N LYS A 184 10.17 12.91 10.54
CA LYS A 184 9.95 13.30 9.14
C LYS A 184 8.90 14.40 9.08
N ARG A 185 8.98 15.25 8.07
CA ARG A 185 8.08 16.41 7.89
C ARG A 185 7.07 16.22 6.77
N GLU A 186 6.96 15.02 6.24
CA GLU A 186 6.05 14.70 5.14
C GLU A 186 5.42 13.33 5.42
N VAL A 187 4.11 13.21 5.22
CA VAL A 187 3.35 11.95 5.30
C VAL A 187 2.76 11.66 3.94
N LEU A 188 3.18 10.56 3.31
CA LEU A 188 2.72 10.12 2.01
C LEU A 188 1.75 8.94 2.15
N LEU A 189 0.53 9.09 1.63
CA LEU A 189 -0.46 8.02 1.58
C LEU A 189 -0.56 7.44 0.17
N THR A 190 -0.29 6.14 0.04
CA THR A 190 -0.30 5.40 -1.25
C THR A 190 -1.01 4.05 -1.14
N GLY A 191 -1.31 3.43 -2.28
CA GLY A 191 -2.04 2.16 -2.39
C GLY A 191 -3.55 2.34 -2.68
N GLY A 192 -4.23 1.26 -3.07
CA GLY A 192 -5.64 1.33 -3.48
C GLY A 192 -6.61 1.82 -2.40
N VAL A 193 -6.27 1.64 -1.11
CA VAL A 193 -7.10 2.13 0.01
C VAL A 193 -6.85 3.61 0.29
N ALA A 194 -5.77 4.20 -0.25
CA ALA A 194 -5.47 5.62 -0.13
C ALA A 194 -6.57 6.53 -0.68
N ALA A 195 -7.41 6.03 -1.60
CA ALA A 195 -8.53 6.79 -2.17
C ALA A 195 -9.65 7.09 -1.16
N ASN A 196 -9.69 6.37 -0.02
CA ASN A 196 -10.72 6.55 0.99
C ASN A 196 -10.60 7.90 1.69
N LYS A 197 -11.67 8.70 1.68
CA LYS A 197 -11.69 10.06 2.20
C LYS A 197 -11.66 10.12 3.72
N ARG A 198 -12.23 9.11 4.40
CA ARG A 198 -12.16 9.05 5.85
C ARG A 198 -10.72 8.78 6.33
N LEU A 199 -10.03 7.84 5.70
CA LEU A 199 -8.61 7.59 5.97
C LEU A 199 -7.75 8.81 5.67
N GLN A 200 -7.94 9.46 4.51
CA GLN A 200 -7.25 10.71 4.18
C GLN A 200 -7.45 11.78 5.26
N SER A 201 -8.68 11.96 5.73
CA SER A 201 -8.98 12.94 6.78
C SER A 201 -8.24 12.65 8.09
N MET A 202 -8.17 11.38 8.52
CA MET A 202 -7.54 11.01 9.79
C MET A 202 -6.02 11.19 9.74
N VAL A 203 -5.39 10.71 8.65
CA VAL A 203 -3.95 10.86 8.46
C VAL A 203 -3.56 12.33 8.25
N LYS A 204 -4.41 13.13 7.60
CA LYS A 204 -4.20 14.57 7.45
C LYS A 204 -4.17 15.29 8.81
N SER A 205 -5.10 14.96 9.71
CA SER A 205 -5.12 15.56 11.05
C SER A 205 -3.84 15.23 11.83
N ILE A 206 -3.35 13.99 11.74
CA ILE A 206 -2.06 13.62 12.35
C ILE A 206 -0.91 14.42 11.76
N ALA A 207 -0.86 14.56 10.43
CA ALA A 207 0.21 15.34 9.80
C ALA A 207 0.16 16.81 10.25
N GLU A 208 -1.02 17.41 10.33
CA GLU A 208 -1.23 18.79 10.82
C GLU A 208 -0.79 18.96 12.29
N GLU A 209 -1.07 17.98 13.15
CA GLU A 209 -0.68 18.00 14.57
C GLU A 209 0.84 17.89 14.78
N HIS A 210 1.56 17.30 13.81
CA HIS A 210 3.02 17.10 13.84
C HIS A 210 3.77 18.07 12.92
N ASP A 211 3.14 19.17 12.47
CA ASP A 211 3.71 20.15 11.54
C ASP A 211 4.31 19.52 10.25
N ALA A 212 3.70 18.43 9.79
CA ALA A 212 4.10 17.66 8.62
C ALA A 212 3.17 17.92 7.42
N GLU A 213 3.72 17.89 6.21
CA GLU A 213 2.96 18.00 4.98
C GLU A 213 2.27 16.67 4.64
N PHE A 214 0.96 16.71 4.40
CA PHE A 214 0.20 15.54 3.98
C PHE A 214 0.10 15.44 2.46
N CYS A 215 0.67 14.38 1.89
CA CYS A 215 0.65 14.08 0.47
C CYS A 215 -0.19 12.82 0.19
N VAL A 216 -1.02 12.85 -0.85
CA VAL A 216 -1.77 11.68 -1.30
C VAL A 216 -1.46 11.42 -2.77
N VAL A 217 -1.11 10.18 -3.09
CA VAL A 217 -0.84 9.78 -4.47
C VAL A 217 -2.15 9.86 -5.28
N PRO A 218 -2.13 10.46 -6.49
CA PRO A 218 -3.30 10.46 -7.37
C PRO A 218 -3.81 9.03 -7.60
N SER A 219 -5.14 8.87 -7.66
CA SER A 219 -5.78 7.54 -7.69
C SER A 219 -5.33 6.66 -8.85
N GLU A 220 -4.97 7.26 -9.99
CA GLU A 220 -4.43 6.56 -11.17
C GLU A 220 -3.06 5.91 -10.93
N PHE A 221 -2.26 6.45 -10.00
CA PHE A 221 -0.94 5.92 -9.63
C PHE A 221 -0.94 5.16 -8.30
N ALA A 222 -1.98 5.31 -7.48
CA ALA A 222 -2.10 4.64 -6.20
C ALA A 222 -2.45 3.14 -6.33
N ILE A 223 -3.03 2.73 -7.45
CA ILE A 223 -3.27 1.32 -7.78
C ILE A 223 -2.07 0.71 -8.50
N ASP A 224 -1.99 -0.62 -8.55
CA ASP A 224 -0.93 -1.30 -9.28
C ASP A 224 -0.99 -0.93 -10.78
N ASN A 225 0.10 -0.34 -11.28
CA ASN A 225 0.20 0.13 -12.65
C ASN A 225 1.61 -0.11 -13.22
N GLY A 226 1.76 -0.13 -14.55
CA GLY A 226 3.07 -0.31 -15.19
C GLY A 226 3.98 0.91 -15.06
N ALA A 227 3.41 2.11 -14.88
CA ALA A 227 4.18 3.36 -14.83
C ALA A 227 5.06 3.46 -13.58
N MET A 228 4.59 3.00 -12.42
CA MET A 228 5.39 2.96 -11.19
C MET A 228 6.61 2.03 -11.34
N ILE A 229 6.44 0.89 -12.01
CA ILE A 229 7.51 -0.07 -12.27
C ILE A 229 8.50 0.52 -13.28
N ALA A 230 8.00 1.15 -14.34
CA ALA A 230 8.84 1.83 -15.32
C ALA A 230 9.66 2.95 -14.66
N TRP A 231 9.04 3.77 -13.81
CA TRP A 231 9.70 4.88 -13.12
C TRP A 231 10.80 4.39 -12.17
N ALA A 232 10.50 3.45 -11.28
CA ALA A 232 11.50 2.88 -10.39
C ALA A 232 12.62 2.14 -11.17
N GLY A 233 12.28 1.53 -12.30
CA GLY A 233 13.26 0.95 -13.21
C GLY A 233 14.18 1.97 -13.86
N VAL A 234 13.65 3.14 -14.26
CA VAL A 234 14.46 4.26 -14.77
C VAL A 234 15.38 4.82 -13.69
N LEU A 235 14.88 4.99 -12.46
CA LEU A 235 15.69 5.41 -11.31
C LEU A 235 16.85 4.45 -11.05
N ALA A 236 16.56 3.15 -11.00
CA ALA A 236 17.56 2.11 -10.83
C ALA A 236 18.58 2.10 -11.98
N TYR A 237 18.11 2.13 -13.24
CA TYR A 237 18.96 2.09 -14.43
C TYR A 237 19.90 3.30 -14.53
N THR A 238 19.40 4.50 -14.28
CA THR A 238 20.19 5.74 -14.31
C THR A 238 21.29 5.78 -13.24
N HIS A 239 21.14 4.97 -12.18
CA HIS A 239 22.12 4.80 -11.11
C HIS A 239 22.94 3.50 -11.26
N GLY A 240 22.96 2.91 -12.47
CA GLY A 240 23.83 1.78 -12.81
C GLY A 240 23.31 0.40 -12.38
N VAL A 241 22.08 0.30 -11.88
CA VAL A 241 21.48 -0.98 -11.50
C VAL A 241 20.90 -1.67 -12.73
N VAL A 242 21.41 -2.86 -13.05
CA VAL A 242 20.92 -3.73 -14.13
C VAL A 242 20.82 -5.15 -13.61
N THR A 243 19.80 -5.88 -14.05
CA THR A 243 19.55 -7.27 -13.67
C THR A 243 19.85 -8.20 -14.85
N PRO A 244 20.92 -9.02 -14.79
CA PRO A 244 21.15 -10.05 -15.79
C PRO A 244 19.96 -11.01 -15.89
N VAL A 245 19.65 -11.49 -17.09
CA VAL A 245 18.51 -12.38 -17.35
C VAL A 245 18.60 -13.67 -16.53
N GLU A 246 19.81 -14.16 -16.29
CA GLU A 246 20.08 -15.36 -15.48
C GLU A 246 19.84 -15.11 -13.99
N LYS A 247 19.85 -13.85 -13.54
CA LYS A 247 19.63 -13.45 -12.14
C LYS A 247 18.24 -12.85 -11.90
N SER A 248 17.41 -12.72 -12.94
CA SER A 248 16.10 -12.08 -12.87
C SER A 248 15.01 -13.00 -12.32
N PHE A 249 15.34 -13.85 -11.34
CA PHE A 249 14.39 -14.75 -10.69
C PHE A 249 13.33 -13.96 -9.93
N VAL A 250 12.09 -14.46 -9.92
CA VAL A 250 11.01 -13.85 -9.14
C VAL A 250 11.27 -14.03 -7.64
N ARG A 251 11.04 -12.97 -6.86
CA ARG A 251 11.24 -12.94 -5.40
C ARG A 251 9.90 -12.76 -4.71
N LEU A 252 9.25 -13.87 -4.34
CA LEU A 252 7.89 -13.83 -3.76
C LEU A 252 7.83 -12.98 -2.47
N ARG A 253 8.90 -13.03 -1.66
CA ARG A 253 9.03 -12.33 -0.37
C ARG A 253 10.18 -11.34 -0.38
N TRP A 254 10.21 -10.46 -1.38
CA TRP A 254 11.24 -9.42 -1.44
C TRP A 254 10.94 -8.30 -0.44
N ARG A 255 11.63 -8.29 0.70
CA ARG A 255 11.43 -7.23 1.70
C ARG A 255 11.92 -5.88 1.17
N LEU A 256 11.24 -4.81 1.60
CA LEU A 256 11.58 -3.42 1.26
C LEU A 256 13.03 -3.08 1.64
N GLU A 257 13.48 -3.62 2.78
CA GLU A 257 14.78 -3.36 3.41
C GLU A 257 15.96 -4.06 2.71
N GLU A 258 15.67 -5.06 1.88
CA GLU A 258 16.66 -5.82 1.11
C GLU A 258 17.04 -5.12 -0.21
N VAL A 259 16.40 -4.00 -0.54
CA VAL A 259 16.64 -3.28 -1.79
C VAL A 259 17.61 -2.14 -1.54
N GLU A 260 18.66 -2.10 -2.35
CA GLU A 260 19.56 -0.96 -2.41
C GLU A 260 18.92 0.17 -3.24
N VAL A 261 18.99 1.39 -2.72
CA VAL A 261 18.29 2.56 -3.27
C VAL A 261 19.31 3.66 -3.59
N PRO A 262 20.18 3.47 -4.60
CA PRO A 262 21.32 4.37 -4.87
C PRO A 262 20.92 5.78 -5.33
N TRP A 263 19.64 6.02 -5.62
CA TRP A 263 19.12 7.31 -6.07
C TRP A 263 18.65 8.23 -4.93
N ILE A 264 18.58 7.73 -3.69
CA ILE A 264 18.29 8.55 -2.51
C ILE A 264 19.62 8.86 -1.82
N LYS A 265 19.88 10.14 -1.57
CA LYS A 265 21.06 10.65 -0.88
C LYS A 265 20.69 11.20 0.48
#